data_AF-A0A821XMT2-F1
#
_entry.id   AF-A0A821XMT2-F1
#
_cell.length_a   1.000
_cell.length_b   1.000
_cell.length_c   1.000
_cell.angle_alpha   90.00
_cell.angle_beta   90.00
_cell.angle_gamma   90.00
#
_symmetry.space_group_name_H-M   'P 1'
#
loop_
_entity.id
_entity.type
_entity.pdbx_description
1 polymer ?
#
loop_
_entity_poly.entity_id
_entity_poly.type
_entity_poly.pdbx_seq_one_letter_code
_entity_poly.pdbx_strand_id
1 'polypeptide(L)'
;YPKYGPKDPLIKVTHVAQNPADWKYVHFGAAKPGSIVGCDFAGEVVEIDKEVIGNYTKGERVAGCVHGGLNPEIGIHGAYAEYVV
;
A
#
# COMPACT_ATOMS: atom_id res chain seq x y z
N TYR A 1 -14.35 -0.12 -3.75
CA TYR A 1 -12.94 -0.38 -4.11
C TYR A 1 -12.26 0.94 -4.37
N PRO A 2 -11.20 1.29 -3.63
CA PRO A 2 -10.35 2.41 -4.00
C PRO A 2 -9.88 2.23 -5.46
N LYS A 3 -10.20 3.20 -6.32
CA LYS A 3 -9.65 3.27 -7.68
C LYS A 3 -8.27 3.86 -7.55
N TYR A 4 -7.31 2.97 -7.47
CA TYR A 4 -5.91 3.32 -7.43
C TYR A 4 -5.44 3.80 -8.82
N GLY A 5 -4.45 4.68 -8.83
CA GLY A 5 -4.02 5.39 -10.03
C GLY A 5 -3.58 4.43 -11.15
N PRO A 6 -3.70 4.85 -12.42
CA PRO A 6 -3.51 3.97 -13.59
C PRO A 6 -2.11 3.35 -13.74
N LYS A 7 -1.15 3.68 -12.89
CA LYS A 7 0.28 3.48 -13.15
C LYS A 7 0.91 2.32 -12.40
N ASP A 8 0.24 1.79 -11.38
CA ASP A 8 0.77 0.76 -10.50
C ASP A 8 -0.13 -0.49 -10.49
N PRO A 9 0.45 -1.71 -10.38
CA PRO A 9 -0.34 -2.94 -10.31
C PRO A 9 -1.09 -3.05 -8.97
N LEU A 10 -2.26 -3.68 -8.98
CA LEU A 10 -2.95 -4.04 -7.74
C LEU A 10 -2.30 -5.29 -7.15
N ILE A 11 -1.86 -5.17 -5.90
CA ILE A 11 -1.16 -6.24 -5.20
C ILE A 11 -2.01 -6.69 -4.02
N LYS A 12 -2.25 -8.01 -3.92
CA LYS A 12 -2.81 -8.63 -2.72
C LYS A 12 -1.69 -8.85 -1.72
N VAL A 13 -1.76 -8.17 -0.58
CA VAL A 13 -0.77 -8.28 0.49
C VAL A 13 -0.89 -9.63 1.17
N THR A 14 0.25 -10.28 1.38
CA THR A 14 0.35 -11.57 2.10
C THR A 14 1.20 -11.45 3.35
N HIS A 15 2.17 -10.55 3.35
CA HIS A 15 3.07 -10.29 4.47
C HIS A 15 3.31 -8.78 4.60
N VAL A 16 3.54 -8.33 5.82
CA VAL A 16 3.93 -6.96 6.15
C VAL A 16 5.12 -6.97 7.11
N ALA A 17 5.90 -5.90 7.12
CA ALA A 17 6.93 -5.70 8.14
C ALA A 17 6.51 -4.58 9.10
N GLN A 18 6.96 -4.68 10.35
CA GLN A 18 6.81 -3.60 11.33
C GLN A 18 8.07 -2.76 11.37
N ASN A 19 7.90 -1.44 11.31
CA ASN A 19 8.97 -0.47 11.45
C ASN A 19 8.64 0.50 12.60
N PRO A 20 9.64 1.21 13.15
CA PRO A 20 9.38 2.27 14.12
C PRO A 20 8.47 3.38 13.58
N ALA A 21 8.42 3.60 12.26
CA ALA A 21 7.56 4.61 11.65
C ALA A 21 6.07 4.36 11.95
N ASP A 22 5.63 3.10 11.91
CA ASP A 22 4.22 2.74 12.00
C ASP A 22 3.59 3.19 13.33
N TRP A 23 4.22 2.84 14.44
CA TRP A 23 3.70 3.23 15.75
C TRP A 23 3.99 4.71 16.07
N LYS A 24 5.12 5.27 15.60
CA LYS A 24 5.47 6.67 15.86
C LYS A 24 4.51 7.62 15.16
N TYR A 25 4.10 7.32 13.93
CA TYR A 25 3.14 8.14 13.20
C TYR A 25 1.79 8.22 13.92
N VAL A 26 1.33 7.10 14.49
CA VAL A 26 0.11 7.07 15.30
C VAL A 26 0.34 7.81 16.63
N HIS A 27 1.42 7.49 17.34
CA HIS A 27 1.67 8.01 18.69
C HIS A 27 1.87 9.53 18.72
N PHE A 28 2.59 10.08 17.74
CA PHE A 28 2.87 11.52 17.65
C PHE A 28 1.80 12.30 16.85
N GLY A 29 0.69 11.64 16.46
CA GLY A 29 -0.44 12.30 15.80
C GLY A 29 -0.21 12.71 14.35
N ALA A 30 0.78 12.12 13.66
CA ALA A 30 1.02 12.34 12.24
C ALA A 30 0.01 11.59 11.36
N ALA A 31 -0.46 10.41 11.79
CA ALA A 31 -1.56 9.70 11.16
C ALA A 31 -2.90 10.20 11.72
N LYS A 32 -3.87 10.49 10.85
CA LYS A 32 -5.22 10.89 11.27
C LYS A 32 -6.11 9.65 11.49
N PRO A 33 -7.17 9.74 12.31
CA PRO A 33 -8.20 8.70 12.34
C PRO A 33 -8.70 8.38 10.94
N GLY A 34 -8.73 7.08 10.58
CA GLY A 34 -9.09 6.61 9.25
C GLY A 34 -7.90 6.43 8.29
N SER A 35 -6.70 6.87 8.64
CA SER A 35 -5.47 6.50 7.92
C SER A 35 -5.19 4.99 8.05
N ILE A 36 -4.67 4.39 6.98
CA ILE A 36 -4.08 3.04 7.02
C ILE A 36 -2.58 3.20 7.30
N VAL A 37 -2.05 2.48 8.29
CA VAL A 37 -0.61 2.52 8.64
C VAL A 37 0.14 1.33 8.02
N GLY A 38 1.46 1.26 8.22
CA GLY A 38 2.32 0.26 7.58
C GLY A 38 3.00 0.80 6.34
N CYS A 39 4.33 0.66 6.27
CA CYS A 39 5.11 1.04 5.10
C CYS A 39 5.38 -0.14 4.18
N ASP A 40 5.87 -1.26 4.72
CA ASP A 40 6.44 -2.34 3.94
C ASP A 40 5.46 -3.51 3.73
N PHE A 41 5.41 -4.03 2.50
CA PHE A 41 4.57 -5.17 2.14
C PHE A 41 5.31 -6.17 1.24
N ALA A 42 4.81 -7.41 1.24
CA ALA A 42 5.04 -8.38 0.18
C ALA A 42 3.73 -9.09 -0.19
N GLY A 43 3.56 -9.42 -1.46
CA GLY A 43 2.27 -9.88 -1.99
C GLY A 43 2.35 -10.42 -3.40
N GLU A 44 1.17 -10.57 -4.01
CA GLU A 44 1.02 -11.06 -5.38
C GLU A 44 0.24 -10.06 -6.23
N VAL A 45 0.68 -9.84 -7.47
CA VAL A 45 -0.04 -9.02 -8.45
C VAL A 45 -1.35 -9.70 -8.84
N VAL A 46 -2.49 -9.05 -8.58
CA VAL A 46 -3.82 -9.62 -8.86
C VAL A 46 -4.55 -8.94 -10.02
N GLU A 47 -4.19 -7.68 -10.31
CA GLU A 47 -4.72 -6.90 -11.42
C GLU A 47 -3.64 -5.95 -11.96
N ILE A 48 -3.64 -5.75 -13.27
CA ILE A 48 -2.73 -4.86 -13.97
C ILE A 48 -3.61 -4.01 -14.88
N ASP A 49 -3.66 -2.70 -14.66
CA ASP A 49 -4.33 -1.77 -15.57
C ASP A 49 -3.52 -1.63 -16.87
N LYS A 50 -4.19 -1.31 -17.98
CA LYS A 50 -3.55 -1.10 -19.29
C LYS A 50 -2.53 0.05 -19.28
N GLU A 51 -2.64 0.97 -18.32
CA GLU A 51 -1.77 2.15 -18.17
C GLU A 51 -0.59 1.91 -17.21
N VAL A 52 -0.49 0.71 -16.61
CA VAL A 52 0.62 0.35 -15.71
C VAL A 52 1.95 0.41 -16.45
N ILE A 53 2.93 1.07 -15.84
CA ILE A 53 4.27 1.19 -16.40
C ILE A 53 5.15 0.10 -15.78
N GLY A 54 5.63 -0.83 -16.60
CA GLY A 54 6.53 -1.89 -16.17
C GLY A 54 6.14 -3.25 -16.72
N ASN A 55 7.00 -4.24 -16.47
CA ASN A 55 6.77 -5.62 -16.90
C ASN A 55 6.28 -6.45 -15.72
N TYR A 56 5.04 -6.24 -15.31
CA TYR A 56 4.39 -7.05 -14.29
C TYR A 56 3.59 -8.18 -14.92
N THR A 57 3.48 -9.30 -14.21
CA THR A 57 2.60 -10.41 -14.58
C THR A 57 1.65 -10.77 -13.46
N LYS A 58 0.42 -11.16 -13.80
CA LYS A 58 -0.55 -11.59 -12.78
C LYS A 58 -0.04 -12.87 -12.09
N GLY A 59 -0.09 -12.90 -10.76
CA GLY A 59 0.48 -13.96 -9.93
C GLY A 59 1.96 -13.76 -9.58
N GLU A 60 2.60 -12.72 -10.11
CA GLU A 60 3.98 -12.37 -9.75
C GLU A 60 4.06 -11.97 -8.28
N ARG A 61 5.05 -12.53 -7.58
CA ARG A 61 5.35 -12.16 -6.20
C ARG A 61 6.22 -10.92 -6.19
N VAL A 62 5.74 -9.90 -5.48
CA VAL A 62 6.41 -8.60 -5.38
C VAL A 62 6.56 -8.19 -3.92
N ALA A 63 7.50 -7.28 -3.66
CA ALA A 63 7.65 -6.59 -2.38
C ALA A 63 7.96 -5.12 -2.64
N GLY A 64 7.55 -4.26 -1.72
CA GLY A 64 7.72 -2.82 -1.87
C GLY A 64 7.34 -2.06 -0.61
N CYS A 65 7.27 -0.73 -0.75
CA CYS A 65 6.83 0.16 0.29
C CYS A 65 5.81 1.17 -0.23
N VAL A 66 4.88 1.55 0.65
CA VAL A 66 3.90 2.62 0.44
C VAL A 66 4.00 3.62 1.59
N HIS A 67 3.41 4.80 1.42
CA HIS A 67 3.33 5.77 2.52
C HIS A 67 2.28 5.35 3.54
N GLY A 68 2.71 4.70 4.62
CA GLY A 68 1.85 4.38 5.77
C GLY A 68 1.47 5.64 6.56
N GLY A 69 0.19 5.79 6.86
CA GLY A 69 -0.33 6.87 7.70
C GLY A 69 -0.70 8.15 6.92
N LEU A 70 -0.88 8.07 5.60
CA LEU A 70 -1.27 9.22 4.78
C LEU A 70 -2.60 9.80 5.27
N ASN A 71 -2.76 11.13 5.20
CA ASN A 71 -4.03 11.78 5.50
C ASN A 71 -5.13 11.24 4.54
N PRO A 72 -6.22 10.66 5.04
CA PRO A 72 -7.28 10.05 4.22
C PRO A 72 -7.98 11.05 3.30
N GLU A 73 -7.90 12.36 3.58
CA GLU A 73 -8.45 13.42 2.73
C GLU A 73 -7.69 13.59 1.40
N ILE A 74 -6.41 13.19 1.35
CA ILE A 74 -5.56 13.32 0.16
C ILE A 74 -5.24 11.98 -0.51
N GLY A 75 -5.52 10.87 0.19
CA GLY A 75 -5.34 9.51 -0.33
C GLY A 75 -5.39 8.47 0.78
N ILE A 76 -5.71 7.24 0.43
CA ILE A 76 -5.75 6.11 1.36
C ILE A 76 -4.69 5.11 0.93
N HIS A 77 -3.56 5.13 1.63
CA HIS A 77 -2.43 4.23 1.41
C HIS A 77 -1.90 3.73 2.74
N GLY A 78 -1.37 2.51 2.75
CA GLY A 78 -0.75 1.86 3.90
C GLY A 78 -0.68 0.36 3.69
N ALA A 79 0.44 -0.25 4.09
CA ALA A 79 0.72 -1.66 3.86
C ALA A 79 -0.14 -2.58 4.74
N TYR A 80 -0.68 -2.12 5.87
CA TYR A 80 -1.52 -2.94 6.74
C TYR A 80 -2.97 -2.99 6.22
N ALA A 81 -3.10 -3.42 4.97
CA ALA A 81 -4.33 -3.60 4.24
C ALA A 81 -4.25 -4.90 3.43
N GLU A 82 -5.40 -5.44 3.01
CA GLU A 82 -5.44 -6.62 2.15
C GLU A 82 -4.89 -6.36 0.74
N TYR A 83 -4.92 -5.09 0.29
CA TYR A 83 -4.48 -4.67 -1.05
C TYR A 83 -3.74 -3.34 -1.03
N VAL A 84 -2.73 -3.22 -1.88
CA VAL A 84 -1.96 -2.00 -2.13
C VAL A 84 -1.77 -1.75 -3.63
N VAL A 85 -1.38 -0.53 -3.95
CA VAL A 85 -0.88 -0.06 -5.26
C VAL A 85 0.37 0.76 -5.06
#